data_AF-A0A4V0I6R0-F1
#
_entry.id   AF-A0A4V0I6R0-F1
#
_cell.length_a   1.000
_cell.length_b   1.000
_cell.length_c   1.000
_cell.angle_alpha   90.00
_cell.angle_beta   90.00
_cell.angle_gamma   90.00
#
_symmetry.space_group_name_H-M   'P 1'
#
loop_
_entity.id
_entity.type
_entity.pdbx_description
1 polymer ?
#
loop_
_entity_poly.entity_id
_entity_poly.type
_entity_poly.pdbx_seq_one_letter_code
_entity_poly.pdbx_strand_id
1 'polypeptide(L)' 'MPDPNPKGLYCPNCRGVRLTVSSSKKPAPGIKVRYRRCSTCGHRFSTREVVVTRPHAAAGGGS' A
#
# COMPACT_ATOMS: atom_id res chain seq x y z
N MET A 1 6.97 -16.44 -5.62
CA MET A 1 6.44 -16.40 -4.24
C MET A 1 5.50 -15.22 -4.16
N PRO A 2 4.20 -15.37 -3.86
CA PRO A 2 3.33 -14.19 -3.74
C PRO A 2 3.77 -13.36 -2.53
N ASP A 3 4.03 -12.09 -2.76
CA ASP A 3 4.53 -11.11 -1.79
C ASP A 3 3.70 -11.08 -0.49
N PRO A 4 4.35 -10.95 0.68
CA PRO A 4 3.67 -10.74 1.95
C PRO A 4 3.16 -9.30 2.01
N ASN A 5 2.03 -9.01 1.38
CA ASN A 5 1.26 -7.81 1.71
C ASN A 5 -0.05 -8.19 2.37
N PRO A 6 -0.03 -8.55 3.68
CA PRO A 6 -1.23 -8.81 4.41
C PRO A 6 -1.96 -7.48 4.63
N LYS A 7 -3.29 -7.55 4.73
CA LYS A 7 -4.21 -6.48 5.18
C LYS A 7 -4.70 -5.54 4.08
N GLY A 8 -5.68 -6.03 3.32
CA GLY A 8 -6.64 -5.16 2.66
C GLY A 8 -7.29 -4.23 3.70
N LEU A 9 -7.52 -2.97 3.32
CA LEU A 9 -8.27 -2.03 4.16
C LEU A 9 -9.76 -2.30 3.96
N TYR A 10 -10.51 -2.35 5.05
CA TYR A 10 -11.95 -2.53 5.02
C TYR A 10 -12.65 -1.17 5.17
N CYS A 11 -13.85 -1.06 4.61
CA CYS A 11 -14.65 0.13 4.79
C CYS A 11 -15.17 0.19 6.24
N PRO A 12 -15.00 1.33 6.95
CA PRO A 12 -15.53 1.48 8.31
C PRO A 12 -17.07 1.53 8.33
N ASN A 13 -17.69 1.99 7.24
CA ASN A 13 -19.15 2.12 7.13
C ASN A 13 -19.79 0.82 6.64
N CYS A 14 -19.22 0.23 5.58
CA CYS A 14 -19.65 -1.08 5.09
C CYS A 14 -18.78 -2.14 5.76
N ARG A 15 -19.12 -2.50 7.02
CA ARG A 15 -18.41 -3.53 7.78
C ARG A 15 -18.22 -4.78 6.91
N GLY A 16 -16.97 -5.22 6.75
CA GLY A 16 -16.62 -6.40 5.95
C GLY A 16 -16.40 -6.16 4.45
N VAL A 17 -16.68 -4.97 3.92
CA VAL A 17 -16.39 -4.66 2.51
C VAL A 17 -14.94 -4.23 2.34
N ARG A 18 -14.22 -4.94 1.46
CA ARG A 18 -12.82 -4.64 1.15
C ARG A 18 -12.74 -3.43 0.22
N LEU A 19 -11.91 -2.45 0.59
CA LEU A 19 -11.65 -1.29 -0.26
C LEU A 19 -10.80 -1.70 -1.46
N THR A 20 -11.28 -1.41 -2.67
CA THR A 20 -10.58 -1.65 -3.93
C THR A 20 -9.68 -0.47 -4.27
N VAL A 21 -8.48 -0.75 -4.79
CA VAL A 21 -7.57 0.31 -5.25
C VAL A 21 -8.11 0.85 -6.57
N SER A 22 -8.47 2.13 -6.60
CA SER A 22 -8.97 2.80 -7.80
C SER A 22 -7.85 3.48 -8.58
N SER A 23 -6.81 3.96 -7.90
CA SER A 23 -5.67 4.61 -8.55
C SER A 23 -4.45 4.58 -7.64
N SER A 24 -3.26 4.68 -8.22
CA SER A 24 -2.02 4.88 -7.47
C SER A 24 -1.19 5.98 -8.11
N LYS A 25 -0.69 6.90 -7.29
CA LYS A 25 0.22 7.97 -7.71
C LYS A 25 1.57 7.81 -7.03
N LYS A 26 2.63 8.16 -7.75
CA LYS A 26 3.99 8.23 -7.22
C LYS A 26 4.44 9.68 -7.29
N PRO A 27 4.13 10.51 -6.28
CA PRO A 27 4.45 11.94 -6.31
C PRO A 27 5.95 12.21 -6.21
N ALA A 28 6.72 11.29 -5.63
CA ALA A 28 8.15 11.42 -5.44
C ALA A 28 8.80 10.03 -5.42
N PRO A 29 10.11 9.91 -5.70
CA PRO A 29 10.85 8.67 -5.53
C PRO A 29 10.73 8.19 -4.08
N GLY A 30 10.41 6.90 -3.88
CA GLY A 30 10.19 6.34 -2.55
C GLY A 30 8.82 6.67 -1.92
N ILE A 31 7.93 7.40 -2.58
CA ILE A 31 6.57 7.68 -2.07
C ILE A 31 5.53 7.10 -3.03
N LYS A 32 4.65 6.23 -2.51
CA LYS A 32 3.52 5.66 -3.25
C LYS A 32 2.21 5.99 -2.54
N VAL A 33 1.33 6.72 -3.20
CA VAL A 33 -0.02 7.02 -2.72
C VAL A 33 -1.00 6.09 -3.42
N ARG A 34 -1.80 5.34 -2.67
CA ARG A 34 -2.87 4.48 -3.20
C ARG A 34 -4.23 5.05 -2.82
N TYR A 35 -5.02 5.40 -3.82
CA TYR A 35 -6.42 5.78 -3.68
C TYR A 35 -7.28 4.54 -3.76
N ARG A 36 -8.12 4.35 -2.75
CA ARG A 36 -9.02 3.21 -2.60
C ARG A 36 -10.45 3.69 -2.49
N ARG A 37 -11.40 2.87 -2.94
CA ARG A 37 -12.83 3.16 -2.91
C ARG A 37 -13.57 1.95 -2.36
N CYS A 38 -14.61 2.18 -1.57
CA CYS A 38 -15.58 1.15 -1.24
C CYS A 38 -16.50 0.91 -2.43
N SER A 39 -16.61 -0.32 -2.91
CA SER A 39 -17.52 -0.68 -4.00
C SER A 39 -19.00 -0.52 -3.61
N THR A 40 -19.32 -0.62 -2.32
CA THR A 40 -20.70 -0.57 -1.83
C THR A 40 -21.18 0.85 -1.54
N CYS A 41 -20.52 1.59 -0.64
CA CYS A 41 -20.93 2.96 -0.27
C CYS A 41 -20.21 4.06 -1.06
N GLY A 42 -19.23 3.71 -1.90
CA GLY A 42 -18.47 4.69 -2.68
C GLY A 42 -17.47 5.53 -1.88
N HIS A 43 -17.34 5.34 -0.57
CA HIS A 43 -16.42 6.11 0.26
C HIS A 43 -14.96 5.96 -0.22
N ARG A 44 -14.24 7.09 -0.25
CA ARG A 44 -12.88 7.18 -0.80
C ARG A 44 -11.86 7.28 0.32
N PHE A 45 -10.79 6.51 0.22
CA PHE A 45 -9.69 6.50 1.18
C PHE A 45 -8.36 6.63 0.44
N SER A 46 -7.43 7.40 0.96
CA SER A 46 -6.05 7.47 0.45
C SER A 46 -5.10 6.90 1.49
N THR A 47 -4.12 6.12 1.01
CA THR A 47 -3.03 5.61 1.83
C THR A 47 -1.71 6.05 1.25
N ARG A 48 -0.85 6.63 2.09
CA ARG A 48 0.50 7.02 1.71
C ARG A 48 1.47 5.97 2.25
N GLU A 49 2.14 5.30 1.33
CA GLU A 49 3.14 4.27 1.57
C GLU A 49 4.50 4.92 1.28
N VAL A 50 5.32 5.08 2.32
CA VAL A 50 6.72 5.51 2.16
C VAL A 50 7.54 4.24 1.95
N VAL A 51 7.97 4.03 0.72
CA VAL A 51 8.88 2.95 0.34
C VAL A 51 10.28 3.40 0.74
N VAL A 52 10.65 3.10 1.98
CA VAL A 52 12.04 3.19 2.41
C VAL A 52 12.76 2.02 1.76
N THR A 53 13.44 2.29 0.63
CA THR A 53 14.43 1.34 0.12
C THR A 53 15.51 1.27 1.19
N ARG A 54 15.42 0.27 2.07
CA ARG A 54 16.59 -0.07 2.89
C ARG A 54 17.69 -0.36 1.88
N PRO A 55 18.84 0.35 1.91
CA PRO A 55 19.99 -0.14 1.18
C PRO A 55 20.18 -1.57 1.67
N HIS A 56 20.15 -2.51 0.74
CA HIS A 56 20.46 -3.90 1.02
C HIS A 56 21.85 -3.85 1.66
N ALA A 57 21.92 -4.03 2.99
CA ALA A 57 23.18 -4.05 3.69
C ALA A 57 23.99 -5.16 3.02
N ALA A 58 25.07 -4.78 2.36
CA ALA A 58 26.02 -5.70 1.77
C ALA A 58 26.47 -6.67 2.86
N ALA A 59 25.91 -7.88 2.83
CA ALA A 59 26.34 -8.98 3.63
C ALA A 59 27.56 -9.62 2.94
N GLY A 60 28.74 -9.50 3.58
CA GLY A 60 29.92 -10.33 3.35
C GLY A 60 30.84 -9.90 2.20
N GLY A 61 32.17 -9.88 2.33
CA GLY A 61 33.02 -10.36 3.41
C GLY A 61 34.41 -9.73 3.34
N GLY A 62 35.03 -9.57 4.50
CA GLY A 62 36.46 -9.29 4.61
C GLY A 62 37.27 -10.53 4.27
N SER A 63 38.47 -10.31 3.75
CA SER A 63 39.56 -11.27 3.65
C SER A 63 40.82 -10.58 4.15
#